data_AF-A0A2E6I212-F1
#
_entry.id   AF-A0A2E6I212-F1
#
_cell.length_a   1.000
_cell.length_b   1.000
_cell.length_c   1.000
_cell.angle_alpha   90.00
_cell.angle_beta   90.00
_cell.angle_gamma   90.00
#
_symmetry.space_group_name_H-M   'P 1'
#
loop_
_entity.id
_entity.type
_entity.pdbx_description
1 polymer ?
#
loop_
_entity_poly.entity_id
_entity_poly.type
_entity_poly.pdbx_seq_one_letter_code
_entity_poly.pdbx_strand_id
1 'polypeptide(L)'
;MQSLIRRHIPISQAVIDEGALQVLYRGDVRDRENGTLLANIEQSFYNDVNVYAEWTGDLSFDANAFTDDVDEVIVTPLRDAQTLFDENPYLTRLFTTLSADEMILDPMFNFNPDLGDVDNVRRATARCECPEGVPTAGNSGSKGRPVRARFRSSRLFFPPPLSFSS
;
A
#
# COMPACT_ATOMS: atom_id res chain seq x y z
N MET A 1 -6.85 -10.46 -4.41
CA MET A 1 -6.75 -11.34 -5.60
C MET A 1 -6.32 -12.75 -5.27
N GLN A 2 -5.21 -12.98 -4.54
CA GLN A 2 -4.80 -14.35 -4.16
C GLN A 2 -5.89 -15.14 -3.40
N SER A 3 -6.86 -14.47 -2.75
CA SER A 3 -7.99 -15.12 -2.10
C SER A 3 -9.03 -15.74 -3.06
N LEU A 4 -9.28 -15.15 -4.24
CA LEU A 4 -10.30 -15.65 -5.18
C LEU A 4 -9.79 -16.87 -5.93
N ILE A 5 -8.55 -16.82 -6.43
CA ILE A 5 -7.94 -17.95 -7.13
C ILE A 5 -7.87 -19.18 -6.22
N ARG A 6 -7.53 -19.01 -4.93
CA ARG A 6 -7.53 -20.10 -3.94
C ARG A 6 -8.87 -20.80 -3.76
N ARG A 7 -9.98 -20.07 -3.94
CA ARG A 7 -11.33 -20.62 -3.79
C ARG A 7 -11.69 -21.55 -4.94
N HIS A 8 -11.27 -21.20 -6.16
CA HIS A 8 -11.62 -21.92 -7.39
C HIS A 8 -10.56 -22.92 -7.86
N ILE A 9 -9.33 -22.80 -7.36
CA ILE A 9 -8.20 -23.70 -7.66
C ILE A 9 -7.54 -24.05 -6.32
N PRO A 10 -8.09 -25.01 -5.55
CA PRO A 10 -7.52 -25.39 -4.26
C PRO A 10 -6.24 -26.19 -4.44
N ILE A 11 -5.27 -25.97 -3.56
CA ILE A 11 -4.03 -26.76 -3.50
C ILE A 11 -4.34 -28.11 -2.86
N SER A 12 -4.00 -29.21 -3.54
CA SER A 12 -4.17 -30.55 -2.99
C SER A 12 -3.18 -30.81 -1.84
N GLN A 13 -3.52 -31.70 -0.91
CA GLN A 13 -2.60 -32.08 0.17
C GLN A 13 -1.34 -32.76 -0.38
N ALA A 14 -1.44 -33.52 -1.48
CA ALA A 14 -0.29 -34.14 -2.14
C ALA A 14 0.72 -33.10 -2.67
N VAL A 15 0.25 -31.95 -3.17
CA VAL A 15 1.13 -30.84 -3.57
C VAL A 15 1.87 -30.27 -2.36
N ILE A 16 1.22 -30.18 -1.20
CA ILE A 16 1.82 -29.61 0.01
C ILE A 16 2.85 -30.58 0.62
N ASP A 17 2.50 -31.86 0.70
CA ASP A 17 3.32 -32.86 1.38
C ASP A 17 4.48 -33.38 0.52
N GLU A 18 4.26 -33.61 -0.78
CA GLU A 18 5.23 -34.27 -1.66
C GLU A 18 5.71 -33.35 -2.78
N GLY A 19 4.79 -32.71 -3.51
CA GLY A 19 5.14 -31.87 -4.66
C GLY A 19 6.01 -30.67 -4.29
N ALA A 20 5.74 -30.04 -3.16
CA ALA A 20 6.53 -28.94 -2.61
C ALA A 20 7.99 -29.33 -2.36
N LEU A 21 8.21 -30.49 -1.73
CA LEU A 21 9.55 -30.99 -1.44
C LEU A 21 10.31 -31.29 -2.73
N GLN A 22 9.64 -31.89 -3.70
CA GLN A 22 10.28 -32.25 -4.97
C GLN A 22 10.60 -31.03 -5.83
N VAL A 23 9.67 -30.10 -5.97
CA VAL A 23 9.80 -28.94 -6.88
C VAL A 23 10.70 -27.85 -6.29
N LEU A 24 10.48 -27.47 -5.03
CA LEU A 24 11.21 -26.37 -4.41
C LEU A 24 12.56 -26.81 -3.85
N TYR A 25 12.62 -28.03 -3.32
CA TYR A 25 13.77 -28.51 -2.54
C TYR A 25 14.48 -29.72 -3.17
N ARG A 26 14.08 -30.16 -4.37
CA ARG A 26 14.66 -31.33 -5.06
C ARG A 26 14.67 -32.60 -4.20
N GLY A 27 13.70 -32.73 -3.30
CA GLY A 27 13.58 -33.85 -2.36
C GLY A 27 14.44 -33.73 -1.09
N ASP A 28 15.09 -32.59 -0.81
CA ASP A 28 15.78 -32.40 0.47
C ASP A 28 14.76 -32.14 1.60
N VAL A 29 14.59 -33.16 2.45
CA VAL A 29 13.65 -33.13 3.58
C VAL A 29 14.13 -32.25 4.74
N ARG A 30 15.40 -31.82 4.74
CA ARG A 30 15.98 -30.97 5.81
C ARG A 30 15.27 -29.63 5.96
N ASP A 31 14.66 -29.13 4.88
CA ASP A 31 13.94 -27.86 4.88
C ASP A 31 12.49 -27.96 5.39
N ARG A 32 11.96 -29.19 5.58
CA ARG A 32 10.60 -29.43 6.11
C ARG A 32 10.41 -28.96 7.55
N GLU A 33 11.48 -28.98 8.35
CA GLU A 33 11.43 -28.60 9.76
C GLU A 33 11.48 -27.07 9.97
N ASN A 34 11.85 -26.29 8.96
CA ASN A 34 12.12 -24.85 9.08
C ASN A 34 10.89 -23.94 8.90
N GLY A 35 9.67 -24.50 8.73
CA GLY A 35 8.40 -23.75 8.69
C GLY A 35 8.20 -22.77 7.52
N THR A 36 9.20 -22.62 6.65
CA THR A 36 9.18 -21.76 5.45
C THR A 36 8.54 -22.41 4.23
N LEU A 37 8.19 -23.71 4.32
CA LEU A 37 7.55 -24.47 3.25
C LEU A 37 6.24 -23.80 2.82
N LEU A 38 5.30 -23.61 3.76
CA LEU A 38 3.92 -23.19 3.45
C LEU A 38 3.84 -21.81 2.78
N ALA A 39 4.69 -20.86 3.20
CA ALA A 39 4.66 -19.50 2.65
C ALA A 39 5.14 -19.42 1.19
N ASN A 40 6.06 -20.29 0.77
CA ASN A 40 6.62 -20.28 -0.58
C ASN A 40 5.90 -21.22 -1.55
N ILE A 41 5.26 -22.29 -1.03
CA ILE A 41 4.51 -23.26 -1.85
C ILE A 41 3.38 -22.58 -2.60
N GLU A 42 2.60 -21.74 -1.94
CA GLU A 42 1.44 -21.11 -2.57
C GLU A 42 1.84 -20.23 -3.75
N GLN A 43 2.87 -19.40 -3.56
CA GLN A 43 3.38 -18.54 -4.62
C GLN A 43 3.94 -19.37 -5.78
N SER A 44 4.68 -20.43 -5.49
CA SER A 44 5.21 -21.33 -6.51
C SER A 44 4.10 -22.02 -7.31
N PHE A 45 3.11 -22.57 -6.61
CA PHE A 45 1.98 -23.28 -7.21
C PHE A 45 1.16 -22.38 -8.14
N TYR A 46 0.78 -21.17 -7.70
CA TYR A 46 -0.02 -20.27 -8.54
C TYR A 46 0.78 -19.54 -9.63
N ASN A 47 2.11 -19.51 -9.55
CA ASN A 47 2.95 -19.01 -10.63
C ASN A 47 3.03 -20.00 -11.80
N ASP A 48 3.15 -21.30 -11.51
CA ASP A 48 3.12 -22.37 -12.52
C ASP A 48 2.54 -23.67 -11.95
N VAL A 49 1.24 -23.87 -12.19
CA VAL A 49 0.50 -25.05 -11.75
C VAL A 49 0.97 -26.32 -12.46
N ASN A 50 1.48 -26.21 -13.71
CA ASN A 50 1.83 -27.38 -14.51
C ASN A 50 3.04 -28.13 -13.94
N VAL A 51 3.92 -27.43 -13.22
CA VAL A 51 5.06 -28.05 -12.53
C VAL A 51 4.60 -29.06 -11.47
N TYR A 52 3.38 -28.90 -10.96
CA TYR A 52 2.78 -29.76 -9.95
C TYR A 52 1.78 -30.78 -10.51
N ALA A 53 1.68 -30.93 -11.84
CA ALA A 53 0.66 -31.75 -12.49
C ALA A 53 0.61 -33.21 -11.96
N GLU A 54 1.76 -33.77 -11.55
CA GLU A 54 1.85 -35.11 -10.96
C GLU A 54 1.07 -35.24 -9.63
N TRP A 55 1.07 -34.21 -8.79
CA TRP A 55 0.43 -34.21 -7.46
C TRP A 55 -0.92 -33.48 -7.43
N THR A 56 -1.27 -32.77 -8.50
CA THR A 56 -2.49 -31.96 -8.56
C THR A 56 -3.73 -32.82 -8.78
N GLY A 57 -3.59 -34.00 -9.41
CA GLY A 57 -4.71 -34.88 -9.74
C GLY A 57 -5.64 -34.26 -10.77
N ASP A 58 -6.93 -34.59 -10.70
CA ASP A 58 -7.96 -33.98 -11.56
C ASP A 58 -8.38 -32.62 -10.98
N LEU A 59 -7.90 -31.53 -11.60
CA LEU A 59 -8.21 -30.17 -11.17
C LEU A 59 -9.54 -29.73 -11.80
N SER A 60 -10.60 -29.68 -11.01
CA SER A 60 -11.89 -29.13 -11.44
C SER A 60 -11.89 -27.60 -11.33
N PHE A 61 -11.87 -26.90 -12.46
CA PHE A 61 -11.98 -25.44 -12.52
C PHE A 61 -13.31 -25.00 -13.15
N ASP A 62 -14.13 -24.28 -12.38
CA ASP A 62 -15.36 -23.66 -12.89
C ASP A 62 -15.08 -22.22 -13.34
N ALA A 63 -14.94 -22.05 -14.65
CA ALA A 63 -14.65 -20.75 -15.25
C ALA A 63 -15.80 -19.73 -15.06
N ASN A 64 -17.05 -20.20 -15.01
CA ASN A 64 -18.20 -19.31 -14.87
C ASN A 64 -18.26 -18.78 -13.44
N ALA A 65 -18.21 -19.68 -12.45
CA ALA A 65 -18.21 -19.28 -11.04
C ALA A 65 -17.02 -18.37 -10.68
N PHE A 66 -15.84 -18.61 -11.26
CA PHE A 66 -14.70 -17.70 -11.07
C PHE A 66 -14.92 -16.33 -11.69
N THR A 67 -15.52 -16.27 -12.89
CA THR A 67 -15.81 -14.99 -13.57
C THR A 67 -16.84 -14.17 -12.80
N ASP A 68 -17.88 -14.82 -12.29
CA ASP A 68 -18.91 -14.19 -11.46
C ASP A 68 -18.31 -13.59 -10.19
N ASP A 69 -17.45 -14.35 -9.49
CA ASP A 69 -16.73 -13.87 -8.30
C ASP A 69 -15.81 -12.68 -8.61
N VAL A 70 -15.14 -12.66 -9.78
CA VAL A 70 -14.30 -11.54 -10.20
C VAL A 70 -15.15 -10.30 -10.48
N ASP A 71 -16.29 -10.46 -11.15
CA ASP A 71 -17.18 -9.33 -11.43
C ASP A 71 -17.77 -8.74 -10.15
N GLU A 72 -18.20 -9.58 -9.21
CA GLU A 72 -18.75 -9.15 -7.92
C GLU A 72 -17.71 -8.47 -7.01
N VAL A 73 -16.52 -9.06 -6.85
CA VAL A 73 -15.55 -8.62 -5.84
C VAL A 73 -14.62 -7.51 -6.35
N ILE A 74 -14.38 -7.46 -7.66
CA ILE A 74 -13.39 -6.54 -8.25
C ILE A 74 -14.05 -5.58 -9.21
N VAL A 75 -14.75 -6.07 -10.24
CA VAL A 75 -15.16 -5.23 -11.36
C VAL A 75 -16.27 -4.27 -10.95
N THR A 76 -17.33 -4.76 -10.31
CA THR A 76 -18.48 -3.96 -9.90
C THR A 76 -18.08 -2.87 -8.90
N PRO A 77 -17.35 -3.16 -7.79
CA PRO A 77 -16.91 -2.12 -6.86
C PRO A 77 -16.01 -1.06 -7.50
N LEU A 78 -15.18 -1.44 -8.48
CA LEU A 78 -14.35 -0.48 -9.20
C LEU A 78 -15.16 0.40 -10.15
N ARG A 79 -16.17 -0.16 -10.82
CA ARG A 79 -17.11 0.62 -11.65
C ARG A 79 -17.92 1.60 -10.80
N ASP A 80 -18.40 1.15 -9.65
CA ASP A 80 -19.14 1.98 -8.70
C ASP A 80 -18.26 3.11 -8.15
N ALA A 81 -17.02 2.79 -7.77
CA ALA A 81 -16.04 3.79 -7.33
C ALA A 81 -15.72 4.80 -8.44
N GLN A 82 -15.53 4.34 -9.68
CA GLN A 82 -15.32 5.23 -10.83
C GLN A 82 -16.51 6.17 -11.04
N THR A 83 -17.73 5.64 -10.99
CA THR A 83 -18.96 6.43 -11.10
C THR A 83 -19.02 7.50 -10.01
N LEU A 84 -18.66 7.15 -8.78
CA LEU A 84 -18.60 8.11 -7.68
C LEU A 84 -17.61 9.25 -7.95
N PHE A 85 -16.44 8.97 -8.54
CA PHE A 85 -15.47 10.00 -8.91
C PHE A 85 -15.90 10.82 -10.13
N ASP A 86 -16.60 10.21 -11.09
CA ASP A 86 -17.13 10.89 -12.27
C ASP A 86 -18.26 11.87 -11.90
N GLU A 87 -19.11 11.50 -10.94
CA GLU A 87 -20.20 12.34 -10.44
C GLU A 87 -19.73 13.42 -9.46
N ASN A 88 -18.64 13.19 -8.73
CA ASN A 88 -18.13 14.08 -7.69
C ASN A 88 -16.74 14.62 -8.06
N PRO A 89 -16.64 15.67 -8.89
CA PRO A 89 -15.37 16.20 -9.37
C PRO A 89 -14.51 16.84 -8.27
N TYR A 90 -15.11 17.13 -7.10
CA TYR A 90 -14.42 17.68 -5.94
C TYR A 90 -14.34 16.65 -4.81
N LEU A 91 -13.13 16.18 -4.53
CA LEU A 91 -12.83 15.41 -3.32
C LEU A 91 -12.39 16.35 -2.21
N THR A 92 -13.15 16.40 -1.12
CA THR A 92 -12.80 17.22 0.04
C THR A 92 -11.66 16.55 0.81
N ARG A 93 -10.55 17.27 0.96
CA ARG A 93 -9.44 16.82 1.82
C ARG A 93 -9.87 16.97 3.27
N LEU A 94 -10.27 15.87 3.89
CA LEU A 94 -10.53 15.83 5.33
C LEU A 94 -9.23 16.22 6.07
N PHE A 95 -9.30 17.24 6.91
CA PHE A 95 -8.23 17.58 7.84
C PHE A 95 -8.80 17.63 9.25
N THR A 96 -8.02 17.15 10.21
CA THR A 96 -8.32 17.29 11.62
C THR A 96 -7.34 18.29 12.23
N THR A 97 -7.85 19.18 13.07
CA THR A 97 -7.04 20.05 13.92
C THR A 97 -7.20 19.56 15.34
N LEU A 98 -6.16 18.99 15.91
CA LEU A 98 -6.12 18.59 17.31
C LEU A 98 -4.79 19.03 17.92
N SER A 99 -4.80 19.66 19.10
CA SER A 99 -3.60 19.86 19.89
C SER A 99 -3.22 18.57 20.64
N ALA A 100 -1.96 18.42 21.05
CA ALA A 100 -1.46 17.18 21.65
C ALA A 100 -2.13 16.84 23.00
N ASP A 101 -2.64 17.85 23.69
CA ASP A 101 -3.37 17.76 24.95
C ASP A 101 -4.86 17.42 24.79
N GLU A 102 -5.41 17.55 23.58
CA GLU A 102 -6.83 17.29 23.26
C GLU A 102 -7.09 15.90 22.63
N MET A 103 -6.07 15.03 22.53
CA MET A 103 -6.19 13.64 22.04
C MET A 103 -6.92 12.70 23.03
N ILE A 104 -8.04 13.16 23.59
CA ILE A 104 -8.91 12.43 24.51
C ILE A 104 -10.34 12.29 23.94
N LEU A 105 -10.68 13.07 22.91
CA LEU A 105 -11.97 13.03 22.21
C LEU A 105 -11.73 12.83 20.72
N ASP A 106 -12.55 11.97 20.11
CA ASP A 106 -12.46 11.70 18.67
C ASP A 106 -12.79 12.95 17.86
N PRO A 107 -12.00 13.29 16.83
CA PRO A 107 -12.25 14.47 16.00
C PRO A 107 -13.55 14.30 15.20
N MET A 108 -14.31 15.39 15.08
CA MET A 108 -15.46 15.47 14.17
C MET A 108 -15.05 16.08 12.83
N PHE A 109 -15.51 15.48 11.73
CA PHE A 109 -15.33 16.01 10.37
C PHE A 109 -16.54 16.85 9.98
N ASN A 110 -16.33 18.12 9.56
CA ASN A 110 -17.40 18.98 9.07
C ASN A 110 -16.98 19.66 7.74
N PHE A 111 -17.96 19.93 6.88
CA PHE A 111 -17.77 20.66 5.63
C PHE A 111 -17.77 22.16 5.92
N ASN A 112 -16.79 22.88 5.38
CA ASN A 112 -16.75 24.33 5.45
C ASN A 112 -17.06 24.92 4.05
N PRO A 113 -18.31 25.34 3.78
CA PRO A 113 -18.73 25.86 2.48
C PRO A 113 -18.08 27.21 2.12
N ASP A 114 -17.48 27.90 3.09
CA ASP A 114 -16.90 29.22 2.90
C ASP A 114 -15.44 29.17 2.41
N LEU A 115 -14.81 27.98 2.39
CA LEU A 115 -13.51 27.82 1.74
C LEU A 115 -13.67 27.76 0.22
N GLY A 116 -12.99 28.68 -0.48
CA GLY A 116 -12.88 28.63 -1.93
C GLY A 116 -12.02 27.47 -2.43
N ASP A 117 -12.00 27.29 -3.75
CA ASP A 117 -11.23 26.23 -4.42
C ASP A 117 -9.74 26.30 -4.09
N VAL A 118 -9.14 25.14 -3.81
CA VAL A 118 -7.71 24.99 -3.55
C VAL A 118 -7.04 24.31 -4.73
N ASP A 119 -5.96 24.91 -5.22
CA ASP A 119 -5.16 24.36 -6.32
C ASP A 119 -4.65 22.93 -5.98
N ASN A 120 -4.77 22.02 -6.95
CA ASN A 120 -4.27 20.65 -6.84
C ASN A 120 -2.73 20.58 -7.00
N VAL A 121 -2.08 21.64 -7.52
CA VAL A 121 -0.63 21.73 -7.65
C VAL A 121 0.01 22.26 -6.37
N ARG A 122 0.75 21.39 -5.66
CA ARG A 122 1.50 21.79 -4.45
C ARG A 122 2.99 21.88 -4.71
N ARG A 123 3.56 23.09 -4.58
CA ARG A 123 5.00 23.33 -4.67
C ARG A 123 5.61 23.38 -3.27
N ALA A 124 6.62 22.56 -3.01
CA ALA A 124 7.39 22.59 -1.77
C ALA A 124 8.77 23.18 -2.01
N THR A 125 9.22 24.08 -1.14
CA THR A 125 10.58 24.64 -1.18
C THR A 125 11.47 23.83 -0.25
N ALA A 126 12.46 23.13 -0.82
CA ALA A 126 13.47 22.43 -0.03
C ALA A 126 14.52 23.43 0.48
N ARG A 127 14.73 23.48 1.81
CA ARG A 127 15.94 24.09 2.38
C ARG A 127 16.99 23.01 2.57
N CYS A 128 18.07 23.10 1.81
CA CYS A 128 19.27 22.31 2.05
C CYS A 128 20.12 23.05 3.09
N GLU A 129 20.16 22.54 4.31
CA GLU A 129 21.12 23.01 5.31
C GLU A 129 22.48 22.41 4.96
N CYS A 130 23.46 23.28 4.69
CA CYS A 130 24.85 22.83 4.69
C CYS A 130 25.25 22.56 6.14
N PRO A 131 25.96 21.46 6.43
CA PRO A 131 26.55 21.28 7.75
C PRO A 131 27.44 22.49 8.04
N GLU A 132 27.30 23.09 9.23
CA GLU A 132 28.16 24.20 9.63
C GLU A 132 29.63 23.76 9.56
N GLY A 133 30.42 24.54 8.82
CA GLY A 133 31.82 24.24 8.53
C GLY A 133 32.09 24.19 7.03
N VAL A 134 32.01 25.35 6.36
CA VAL A 134 32.67 25.53 5.07
C VAL A 134 34.06 26.12 5.37
N PRO A 135 35.16 25.35 5.27
CA PRO A 135 36.47 25.98 5.13
C PRO A 135 36.51 26.61 3.73
N THR A 136 36.80 27.91 3.69
CA THR A 136 37.01 28.63 2.44
C THR A 136 38.24 28.08 1.71
N ALA A 137 38.03 27.74 0.45
CA ALA A 137 39.01 27.52 -0.63
C ALA A 137 40.21 26.59 -0.34
N GLY A 138 40.17 25.37 -0.90
CA GLY A 138 41.37 24.58 -1.18
C GLY A 138 41.16 23.07 -1.21
N ASN A 139 41.18 22.49 -2.41
CA ASN A 139 41.48 21.10 -2.77
C ASN A 139 40.62 19.92 -2.23
N SER A 140 39.97 19.29 -3.21
CA SER A 140 39.84 17.84 -3.47
C SER A 140 39.64 16.87 -2.29
N GLY A 141 38.46 16.25 -2.27
CA GLY A 141 38.34 14.85 -1.88
C GLY A 141 37.69 14.58 -0.53
N SER A 142 36.40 14.87 -0.38
CA SER A 142 35.57 14.16 0.60
C SER A 142 34.22 13.81 -0.01
N LYS A 143 33.92 12.51 -0.06
CA LYS A 143 32.63 12.00 -0.53
C LYS A 143 31.54 12.53 0.39
N GLY A 144 30.66 13.38 -0.15
CA GLY A 144 29.58 14.02 0.59
C GLY A 144 28.63 12.99 1.23
N ARG A 145 28.39 13.14 2.53
CA ARG A 145 27.32 12.42 3.24
C ARG A 145 25.97 12.98 2.78
N PRO A 146 24.90 12.17 2.68
CA PRO A 146 23.62 12.64 2.17
C PRO A 146 23.03 13.73 3.09
N VAL A 147 22.76 14.90 2.50
CA VAL A 147 22.08 16.02 3.14
C VAL A 147 20.66 15.58 3.52
N ARG A 148 20.29 15.75 4.78
CA ARG A 148 18.95 15.40 5.28
C ARG A 148 17.98 16.52 4.88
N ALA A 149 17.23 16.34 3.79
CA ALA A 149 16.20 17.29 3.39
C ALA A 149 15.07 17.32 4.43
N ARG A 150 14.85 18.47 5.07
CA ARG A 150 13.69 18.68 5.95
C ARG A 150 12.63 19.45 5.16
N PHE A 151 11.57 18.76 4.75
CA PHE A 151 10.44 19.38 4.07
C PHE A 151 9.58 20.16 5.09
N ARG A 152 9.46 21.48 4.93
CA ARG A 152 8.39 22.26 5.56
C ARG A 152 7.30 22.45 4.52
N SER A 153 6.16 21.78 4.67
CA SER A 153 4.95 22.23 3.98
C SER A 153 4.56 23.59 4.57
N SER A 154 4.29 24.56 3.73
CA SER A 154 3.65 25.81 4.13
C SER A 154 2.37 25.47 4.90
N ARG A 155 2.38 25.64 6.23
CA ARG A 155 1.16 25.59 7.02
C ARG A 155 0.33 26.81 6.62
N LEU A 156 -0.97 26.61 6.39
CA LEU A 156 -1.94 27.69 6.32
C LEU A 156 -1.78 28.53 7.60
N PHE A 157 -1.38 29.79 7.44
CA PHE A 157 -1.31 30.75 8.52
C PHE A 157 -2.74 31.16 8.85
N PHE A 158 -3.32 30.59 9.90
CA PHE A 158 -4.57 31.09 10.48
C PHE A 158 -4.23 32.31 11.36
N PRO A 159 -4.76 33.51 11.09
CA PRO A 159 -4.64 34.63 12.01
C PRO A 159 -5.32 34.27 13.34
N PRO A 160 -4.83 34.79 14.49
CA PRO A 160 -5.47 34.55 15.78
C PRO A 160 -6.92 35.09 15.78
N PRO A 161 -7.85 34.46 16.52
CA PRO A 161 -9.22 34.95 16.60
C PRO A 161 -9.20 36.36 17.20
N LEU A 162 -9.90 37.28 16.54
CA LEU A 162 -10.14 38.62 17.06
C LEU A 162 -10.83 38.49 18.42
N SER A 163 -10.18 38.99 19.47
CA SER A 163 -10.77 39.14 20.80
C SER A 163 -11.99 40.06 20.69
N PHE A 164 -13.19 39.51 20.82
CA PHE A 164 -14.39 40.30 21.06
C PHE A 164 -14.34 40.84 22.49
N SER A 165 -14.14 42.15 22.63
CA SER A 165 -14.44 42.88 23.85
C SER A 165 -15.90 43.34 23.80
N SER A 166 -16.73 42.80 24.69
CA SER A 166 -17.83 43.52 25.33
C SER A 166 -18.22 42.82 26.62
#